data_AF-A0A661CRB4-F1
#
_entry.id   AF-A0A661CRB4-F1
#
_cell.length_a   1.000
_cell.length_b   1.000
_cell.length_c   1.000
_cell.angle_alpha   90.00
_cell.angle_beta   90.00
_cell.angle_gamma   90.00
#
_symmetry.space_group_name_H-M   'P 1'
#
loop_
_entity.id
_entity.type
_entity.pdbx_description
1 polymer ?
#
loop_
_entity_poly.entity_id
_entity_poly.type
_entity_poly.pdbx_seq_one_letter_code
_entity_poly.pdbx_strand_id
1 'polypeptide(L)'
;MSLADQLTRMRTQFPILGKLNQAKITLFFSISDGQDRARTFIIHNTDFNTAWLQGISELENIQKSQNLISPWIRIEAIHAVTQLSLAHYEQQLTKVKRNYSRKGISFDSEFKLAITEQELNANALLYNGNTVPHAKINKTNFKSFFNWRFPNTILPDLDDKNLQLYAFTTIGIFDDGSNTYQLEEHGRNTGYRKISNFNKPLIYDLISTSSAYLAGEVNEAGQFTYGHFPCFGR
;
A
#
# COMPACT_ATOMS: atom_id res chain seq x y z
N MET A 1 8.78 -22.54 3.76
CA MET A 1 9.94 -21.63 3.66
C MET A 1 9.94 -20.75 4.89
N SER A 2 11.10 -20.44 5.49
CA SER A 2 11.10 -19.63 6.72
C SER A 2 10.89 -18.15 6.42
N LEU A 3 10.38 -17.38 7.40
CA LEU A 3 10.31 -15.92 7.32
C LEU A 3 11.71 -15.32 7.07
N ALA A 4 12.76 -15.88 7.69
CA ALA A 4 14.13 -15.43 7.47
C ALA A 4 14.55 -15.54 5.99
N ASP A 5 14.27 -16.66 5.34
CA ASP A 5 14.57 -16.85 3.90
C ASP A 5 13.83 -15.82 3.03
N GLN A 6 12.57 -15.54 3.37
CA GLN A 6 11.74 -14.55 2.70
C GLN A 6 12.39 -13.17 2.79
N LEU A 7 12.75 -12.74 4.00
CA LEU A 7 13.33 -11.43 4.25
C LEU A 7 14.73 -11.28 3.64
N THR A 8 15.53 -12.36 3.60
CA THR A 8 16.82 -12.36 2.90
C THR A 8 16.64 -12.11 1.41
N ARG A 9 15.68 -12.79 0.74
CA ARG A 9 15.39 -12.52 -0.68
C ARG A 9 14.87 -11.11 -0.91
N MET A 10 13.96 -10.63 -0.05
CA MET A 10 13.45 -9.27 -0.14
C MET A 10 14.58 -8.25 0.02
N ARG A 11 15.54 -8.48 0.92
CA ARG A 11 16.67 -7.56 1.12
C ARG A 11 17.59 -7.49 -0.09
N THR A 12 17.88 -8.62 -0.74
CA THR A 12 18.77 -8.69 -1.90
C THR A 12 18.15 -8.13 -3.16
N GLN A 13 16.83 -8.25 -3.29
CA GLN A 13 16.08 -7.76 -4.45
C GLN A 13 15.46 -6.37 -4.25
N PHE A 14 15.55 -5.79 -3.04
CA PHE A 14 15.02 -4.46 -2.79
C PHE A 14 15.65 -3.44 -3.77
N PRO A 15 14.85 -2.60 -4.44
CA PRO A 15 15.38 -1.65 -5.43
C PRO A 15 16.48 -0.78 -4.82
N ILE A 16 17.67 -0.77 -5.46
CA ILE A 16 18.87 -0.10 -4.94
C ILE A 16 18.64 1.42 -4.86
N LEU A 17 19.03 1.95 -3.70
CA LEU A 17 18.92 3.34 -3.25
C LEU A 17 19.89 4.28 -4.01
N GLY A 18 19.73 4.40 -5.33
CA GLY A 18 20.29 5.54 -6.07
C GLY A 18 19.39 6.78 -6.02
N LYS A 19 18.15 6.63 -5.54
CA LYS A 19 17.08 7.65 -5.64
C LYS A 19 16.49 8.10 -4.29
N LEU A 20 16.99 7.62 -3.14
CA LEU A 20 16.54 8.12 -1.83
C LEU A 20 17.49 9.20 -1.34
N ASN A 21 17.48 10.33 -2.03
CA ASN A 21 18.22 11.52 -1.62
C ASN A 21 17.41 12.25 -0.53
N GLN A 22 17.17 11.57 0.59
CA GLN A 22 16.42 12.09 1.73
C GLN A 22 17.27 11.96 2.99
N ALA A 23 17.36 13.05 3.76
CA ALA A 23 18.06 13.07 5.05
C ALA A 23 17.47 12.07 6.07
N LYS A 24 16.28 11.53 5.79
CA LYS A 24 15.55 10.56 6.59
C LYS A 24 14.95 9.48 5.69
N ILE A 25 15.16 8.22 6.05
CA ILE A 25 14.56 7.05 5.44
C ILE A 25 13.23 6.75 6.14
N THR A 26 12.16 6.64 5.37
CA THR A 26 10.85 6.17 5.84
C THR A 26 10.48 4.90 5.08
N LEU A 27 10.36 3.80 5.82
CA LEU A 27 9.96 2.50 5.31
C LEU A 27 8.57 2.13 5.83
N PHE A 28 7.72 1.65 4.93
CA PHE A 28 6.44 1.05 5.25
C PHE A 28 6.57 -0.46 5.13
N PHE A 29 6.12 -1.17 6.16
CA PHE A 29 6.06 -2.62 6.19
C PHE A 29 4.60 -3.03 6.32
N SER A 30 4.12 -3.86 5.39
CA SER A 30 2.77 -4.41 5.44
C SER A 30 2.85 -5.93 5.46
N ILE A 31 2.10 -6.56 6.36
CA ILE A 31 2.06 -8.02 6.55
C ILE A 31 0.62 -8.53 6.63
N SER A 32 0.34 -9.65 5.96
CA SER A 32 -0.98 -10.29 5.89
C SER A 32 -0.82 -11.82 5.76
N ASP A 33 -1.88 -12.58 6.02
CA ASP A 33 -2.03 -13.99 5.67
C ASP A 33 -2.46 -14.22 4.19
N GLY A 34 -2.68 -13.14 3.43
CA GLY A 34 -3.17 -13.17 2.06
C GLY A 34 -4.70 -13.28 1.94
N GLN A 35 -5.42 -13.36 3.05
CA GLN A 35 -6.89 -13.38 3.11
C GLN A 35 -7.44 -12.07 3.68
N ASP A 36 -6.85 -11.62 4.78
CA ASP A 36 -7.25 -10.40 5.48
C ASP A 36 -6.42 -9.19 5.04
N ARG A 37 -6.97 -8.00 5.32
CA ARG A 37 -6.25 -6.74 5.06
C ARG A 37 -4.92 -6.74 5.82
N ALA A 38 -3.87 -6.30 5.12
CA ALA A 38 -2.55 -6.21 5.73
C ALA A 38 -2.51 -5.21 6.89
N ARG A 39 -1.75 -5.56 7.92
CA ARG A 39 -1.33 -4.63 8.96
C ARG A 39 -0.10 -3.88 8.47
N THR A 40 -0.18 -2.56 8.45
CA THR A 40 0.92 -1.69 8.03
C THR A 40 1.51 -0.92 9.21
N PHE A 41 2.84 -0.84 9.28
CA PHE A 41 3.59 -0.01 10.22
C PHE A 41 4.74 0.73 9.53
N ILE A 42 5.27 1.74 10.22
CA ILE A 42 6.26 2.67 9.66
C ILE A 42 7.52 2.63 10.50
N ILE A 43 8.67 2.54 9.84
CA ILE A 43 9.98 2.73 10.47
C ILE A 43 10.64 3.98 9.89
N HIS A 44 11.20 4.78 10.79
CA HIS A 44 11.96 5.97 10.45
C HIS A 44 13.39 5.83 10.95
N ASN A 45 14.37 6.13 10.09
CA ASN A 45 15.77 6.17 10.48
C ASN A 45 16.55 7.09 9.55
N THR A 46 17.78 7.46 9.90
CA THR A 46 18.71 8.12 8.98
C THR A 46 19.54 7.12 8.19
N ASP A 47 19.68 5.88 8.67
CA ASP A 47 20.36 4.79 8.01
C ASP A 47 19.37 3.71 7.53
N PHE A 48 19.48 3.34 6.26
CA PHE A 48 18.59 2.35 5.66
C PHE A 48 18.74 0.96 6.27
N ASN A 49 19.97 0.52 6.57
CA ASN A 49 20.18 -0.82 7.12
C ASN A 49 19.58 -0.94 8.51
N THR A 50 19.72 0.10 9.33
CA THR A 50 19.12 0.18 10.66
C THR A 50 17.59 0.22 10.57
N ALA A 51 17.01 1.02 9.67
CA ALA A 51 15.56 1.01 9.41
C ALA A 51 15.06 -0.38 9.00
N TRP A 52 15.80 -1.04 8.11
CA TRP A 52 15.44 -2.38 7.64
C TRP A 52 15.43 -3.39 8.79
N LEU A 53 16.50 -3.45 9.59
CA LEU A 53 16.60 -4.37 10.72
C LEU A 53 15.51 -4.11 11.77
N GLN A 54 15.23 -2.86 12.09
CA GLN A 54 14.12 -2.49 12.98
C GLN A 54 12.77 -2.99 12.45
N GLY A 55 12.53 -2.85 11.14
CA GLY A 55 11.31 -3.35 10.52
C GLY A 55 11.22 -4.87 10.48
N ILE A 56 12.34 -5.57 10.30
CA ILE A 56 12.38 -7.04 10.39
C ILE A 56 12.00 -7.51 11.80
N SER A 57 12.58 -6.90 12.84
CA SER A 57 12.23 -7.27 14.22
C SER A 57 10.74 -7.08 14.51
N GLU A 58 10.12 -6.01 14.00
CA GLU A 58 8.68 -5.81 14.17
C GLU A 58 7.84 -6.78 13.33
N LEU A 59 8.24 -7.11 12.09
CA LEU A 59 7.59 -8.15 11.29
C LEU A 59 7.60 -9.51 12.02
N GLU A 60 8.72 -9.90 12.60
CA GLU A 60 8.85 -11.14 13.37
C GLU A 60 7.93 -11.15 14.59
N ASN A 61 7.82 -10.03 15.30
CA ASN A 61 6.90 -9.89 16.43
C ASN A 61 5.44 -10.05 15.99
N ILE A 62 5.05 -9.41 14.88
CA ILE A 62 3.69 -9.51 14.34
C ILE A 62 3.41 -10.94 13.87
N GLN A 63 4.31 -11.53 13.09
CA GLN A 63 4.18 -12.90 12.58
C GLN A 63 4.00 -13.91 13.72
N LYS A 64 4.78 -13.80 14.80
CA LYS A 64 4.63 -14.65 16.00
C LYS A 64 3.31 -14.40 16.73
N SER A 65 2.96 -13.14 17.00
CA SER A 65 1.74 -12.81 17.75
C SER A 65 0.45 -13.20 17.04
N GLN A 66 0.47 -13.25 15.70
CA GLN A 66 -0.67 -13.62 14.87
C GLN A 66 -0.59 -15.05 14.32
N ASN A 67 0.45 -15.82 14.69
CA ASN A 67 0.70 -17.18 14.20
C ASN A 67 0.65 -17.31 12.66
N LEU A 68 1.18 -16.31 11.95
CA LEU A 68 1.13 -16.31 10.48
C LEU A 68 2.11 -17.34 9.92
N ILE A 69 1.64 -18.12 8.95
CA ILE A 69 2.42 -19.13 8.24
C ILE A 69 2.65 -18.62 6.81
N SER A 70 3.92 -18.42 6.44
CA SER A 70 4.33 -17.87 5.13
C SER A 70 3.57 -16.59 4.75
N PRO A 71 3.64 -15.53 5.59
CA PRO A 71 2.84 -14.33 5.39
C PRO A 71 3.19 -13.63 4.08
N TRP A 72 2.23 -12.92 3.52
CA TRP A 72 2.46 -11.96 2.44
C TRP A 72 3.07 -10.69 3.04
N ILE A 73 4.18 -10.23 2.47
CA ILE A 73 4.92 -9.07 2.97
C ILE A 73 5.13 -8.07 1.83
N ARG A 74 4.84 -6.80 2.10
CA ARG A 74 5.17 -5.67 1.23
C ARG A 74 6.05 -4.70 2.00
N ILE A 75 7.21 -4.34 1.44
CA ILE A 75 8.12 -3.35 2.02
C ILE A 75 8.30 -2.24 1.00
N GLU A 76 8.10 -1.01 1.44
CA GLU A 76 8.15 0.17 0.57
C GLU A 76 8.94 1.30 1.22
N ALA A 77 9.61 2.09 0.39
CA ALA A 77 10.26 3.34 0.79
C ALA A 77 9.60 4.52 0.08
N ILE A 78 9.48 5.67 0.75
CA ILE A 78 9.09 6.92 0.10
C ILE A 78 10.07 7.23 -1.03
N HIS A 79 9.57 7.49 -2.23
CA HIS A 79 10.40 7.76 -3.41
C HIS A 79 10.38 9.23 -3.83
N ALA A 80 9.19 9.81 -3.97
CA ALA A 80 9.02 11.21 -4.36
C ALA A 80 7.95 11.85 -3.48
N VAL A 81 8.15 13.12 -3.14
CA VAL A 81 7.28 13.88 -2.24
C VAL A 81 6.93 15.20 -2.91
N THR A 82 5.67 15.60 -2.80
CA THR A 82 5.19 16.94 -3.15
C THR A 82 4.53 17.54 -1.92
N GLN A 83 5.06 18.66 -1.45
CA GLN A 83 4.41 19.47 -0.43
C GLN A 83 3.35 20.37 -1.09
N LEU A 84 2.15 20.40 -0.52
CA LEU A 84 1.03 21.20 -1.01
C LEU A 84 0.02 21.47 0.11
N SER A 85 -0.83 22.48 -0.07
CA SER A 85 -1.96 22.70 0.83
C SER A 85 -3.09 21.70 0.58
N LEU A 86 -3.95 21.51 1.57
CA LEU A 86 -5.16 20.69 1.47
C LEU A 86 -6.03 21.14 0.30
N ALA A 87 -6.22 22.45 0.10
CA ALA A 87 -6.98 22.97 -1.03
C ALA A 87 -6.40 22.54 -2.40
N HIS A 88 -5.08 22.64 -2.56
CA HIS A 88 -4.43 22.21 -3.80
C HIS A 88 -4.53 20.69 -3.99
N TYR A 89 -4.44 19.91 -2.91
CA TYR A 89 -4.61 18.46 -2.97
C TYR A 89 -6.05 18.09 -3.40
N GLU A 90 -7.07 18.69 -2.78
CA GLU A 90 -8.48 18.49 -3.16
C GLU A 90 -8.72 18.87 -4.63
N GLN A 91 -8.13 19.98 -5.10
CA GLN A 91 -8.21 20.37 -6.50
C GLN A 91 -7.58 19.31 -7.43
N GLN A 92 -6.43 18.73 -7.07
CA GLN A 92 -5.83 17.64 -7.84
C GLN A 92 -6.71 16.40 -7.88
N LEU A 93 -7.35 16.04 -6.76
CA LEU A 93 -8.25 14.89 -6.69
C LEU A 93 -9.45 15.01 -7.64
N THR A 94 -9.92 16.22 -7.94
CA THR A 94 -11.01 16.42 -8.94
C THR A 94 -10.64 15.93 -10.35
N LYS A 95 -9.35 15.85 -10.67
CA LYS A 95 -8.82 15.38 -11.95
C LYS A 95 -8.56 13.86 -11.96
N VAL A 96 -8.73 13.20 -10.83
CA VAL A 96 -8.48 11.77 -10.64
C VAL A 96 -9.81 11.05 -10.58
N LYS A 97 -10.00 10.03 -11.43
CA LYS A 97 -11.19 9.17 -11.39
C LYS A 97 -11.35 8.57 -9.99
N ARG A 98 -12.59 8.46 -9.50
CA ARG A 98 -12.90 7.78 -8.25
C ARG A 98 -12.21 6.41 -8.16
N ASN A 99 -11.56 6.13 -7.04
CA ASN A 99 -10.77 4.92 -6.74
C ASN A 99 -9.42 4.78 -7.47
N TYR A 100 -8.96 5.81 -8.18
CA TYR A 100 -7.71 5.75 -8.97
C TYR A 100 -6.63 6.71 -8.42
N SER A 101 -6.72 7.11 -7.14
CA SER A 101 -5.63 7.86 -6.51
C SER A 101 -4.42 6.93 -6.30
N ARG A 102 -3.25 7.39 -6.75
CA ARG A 102 -1.98 6.62 -6.78
C ARG A 102 -0.88 7.22 -5.90
N LYS A 103 -1.28 7.98 -4.88
CA LYS A 103 -0.35 8.65 -3.96
C LYS A 103 -0.76 8.34 -2.53
N GLY A 104 0.24 8.12 -1.68
CA GLY A 104 0.09 8.26 -0.23
C GLY A 104 0.06 9.73 0.16
N ILE A 105 -0.36 10.02 1.39
CA ILE A 105 -0.32 11.36 1.98
C ILE A 105 0.23 11.31 3.41
N SER A 106 0.91 12.36 3.83
CA SER A 106 1.25 12.60 5.24
C SER A 106 0.81 13.99 5.66
N PHE A 107 0.43 14.11 6.93
CA PHE A 107 0.05 15.38 7.55
C PHE A 107 1.21 16.08 8.29
N ASP A 108 2.39 15.46 8.33
CA ASP A 108 3.62 16.03 8.89
C ASP A 108 4.83 15.72 7.99
N SER A 109 5.85 16.59 8.06
CA SER A 109 7.09 16.47 7.28
C SER A 109 7.96 15.29 7.71
N GLU A 110 7.74 14.77 8.92
CA GLU A 110 8.48 13.66 9.50
C GLU A 110 7.88 12.30 9.09
N PHE A 111 6.76 12.30 8.36
CA PHE A 111 6.00 11.13 7.91
C PHE A 111 5.46 10.24 9.04
N LYS A 112 5.30 10.79 10.24
CA LYS A 112 4.74 10.06 11.39
C LYS A 112 3.25 9.77 11.21
N LEU A 113 2.56 10.63 10.48
CA LEU A 113 1.14 10.57 10.13
C LEU A 113 0.95 10.24 8.65
N ALA A 114 1.85 9.41 8.10
CA ALA A 114 1.79 8.97 6.73
C ALA A 114 0.80 7.81 6.54
N ILE A 115 0.00 7.92 5.48
CA ILE A 115 -0.99 6.95 5.04
C ILE A 115 -0.63 6.56 3.61
N THR A 116 -0.37 5.28 3.39
CA THR A 116 0.01 4.75 2.07
C THR A 116 -1.14 4.84 1.07
N GLU A 117 -0.81 4.75 -0.23
CA GLU A 117 -1.82 4.60 -1.28
C GLU A 117 -2.76 3.43 -0.99
N GLN A 118 -2.20 2.31 -0.52
CA GLN A 118 -2.92 1.08 -0.21
C GLN A 118 -3.89 1.31 0.94
N GLU A 119 -3.48 1.98 2.01
CA GLU A 119 -4.36 2.32 3.14
C GLU A 119 -5.48 3.28 2.74
N LEU A 120 -5.18 4.31 1.93
CA LEU A 120 -6.18 5.26 1.41
C LEU A 120 -7.26 4.54 0.61
N ASN A 121 -6.87 3.64 -0.28
CA ASN A 121 -7.77 2.89 -1.15
C ASN A 121 -8.53 1.80 -0.38
N ALA A 122 -7.84 1.03 0.47
CA ALA A 122 -8.42 -0.06 1.25
C ALA A 122 -9.37 0.41 2.36
N ASN A 123 -9.35 1.69 2.73
CA ASN A 123 -10.27 2.25 3.73
C ASN A 123 -11.24 3.28 3.12
N ALA A 124 -11.33 3.36 1.79
CA ALA A 124 -12.22 4.30 1.09
C ALA A 124 -12.07 5.74 1.58
N LEU A 125 -10.84 6.17 1.90
CA LEU A 125 -10.57 7.51 2.44
C LEU A 125 -10.80 8.60 1.40
N LEU A 126 -10.70 8.26 0.11
CA LEU A 126 -10.89 9.16 -1.02
C LEU A 126 -12.16 8.83 -1.84
N TYR A 127 -13.18 8.25 -1.19
CA TYR A 127 -14.43 7.81 -1.83
C TYR A 127 -15.68 8.40 -1.16
N ASN A 128 -16.49 9.13 -1.95
CA ASN A 128 -17.74 9.75 -1.49
C ASN A 128 -18.97 9.23 -2.28
N GLY A 129 -19.04 7.93 -2.51
CA GLY A 129 -20.21 7.31 -3.15
C GLY A 129 -20.14 7.25 -4.68
N ASN A 130 -21.12 6.56 -5.28
CA ASN A 130 -21.15 6.27 -6.70
C ASN A 130 -21.56 7.47 -7.59
N THR A 131 -22.12 8.53 -7.00
CA THR A 131 -22.54 9.77 -7.68
C THR A 131 -21.39 10.78 -7.84
N VAL A 132 -20.29 10.63 -7.10
CA VAL A 132 -19.10 11.47 -7.22
C VAL A 132 -18.11 10.78 -8.17
N PRO A 133 -17.82 11.31 -9.38
CA PRO A 133 -17.04 10.58 -10.38
C PRO A 133 -15.52 10.66 -10.15
N HIS A 134 -15.06 11.57 -9.29
CA HIS A 134 -13.66 11.81 -8.97
C HIS A 134 -13.32 11.40 -7.53
N ALA A 135 -12.03 11.27 -7.22
CA ALA A 135 -11.56 11.04 -5.87
C ALA A 135 -11.92 12.24 -4.98
N LYS A 136 -12.39 12.00 -3.76
CA LYS A 136 -12.79 13.07 -2.84
C LYS A 136 -12.58 12.62 -1.40
N ILE A 137 -12.06 13.51 -0.56
CA ILE A 137 -11.85 13.21 0.85
C ILE A 137 -13.18 12.85 1.54
N ASN A 138 -13.20 11.67 2.15
CA ASN A 138 -14.28 11.20 3.00
C ASN A 138 -13.88 11.42 4.46
N LYS A 139 -14.31 12.56 5.02
CA LYS A 139 -13.94 12.96 6.40
C LYS A 139 -14.37 11.96 7.46
N THR A 140 -15.53 11.31 7.28
CA THR A 140 -16.02 10.28 8.20
C THR A 140 -15.07 9.08 8.21
N ASN A 141 -14.69 8.59 7.02
CA ASN A 141 -13.76 7.47 6.92
C ASN A 141 -12.37 7.85 7.43
N PHE A 142 -11.90 9.07 7.14
CA PHE A 142 -10.65 9.60 7.69
C PHE A 142 -10.66 9.61 9.21
N LYS A 143 -11.71 10.13 9.85
CA LYS A 143 -11.82 10.15 11.31
C LYS A 143 -11.75 8.74 11.91
N SER A 144 -12.53 7.80 11.38
CA SER A 144 -12.52 6.41 11.85
C SER A 144 -11.17 5.73 11.64
N PHE A 145 -10.59 5.86 10.45
CA PHE A 145 -9.29 5.29 10.13
C PHE A 145 -8.17 5.89 10.97
N PHE A 146 -8.15 7.21 11.14
CA PHE A 146 -7.09 7.91 11.85
C PHE A 146 -7.07 7.55 13.34
N ASN A 147 -8.24 7.46 13.97
CA ASN A 147 -8.36 7.01 15.37
C ASN A 147 -7.82 5.58 15.58
N TRP A 148 -8.04 4.70 14.61
CA TRP A 148 -7.51 3.34 14.63
C TRP A 148 -6.01 3.28 14.33
N ARG A 149 -5.55 4.01 13.30
CA ARG A 149 -4.19 3.93 12.78
C ARG A 149 -3.16 4.68 13.62
N PHE A 150 -3.58 5.79 14.24
CA PHE A 150 -2.77 6.69 15.05
C PHE A 150 -3.46 6.93 16.41
N PRO A 151 -3.50 5.90 17.28
CA PRO A 151 -4.14 6.04 18.58
C PRO A 151 -3.52 7.19 19.36
N ASN A 152 -4.36 7.93 20.10
CA ASN A 152 -3.96 9.12 20.88
C ASN A 152 -3.44 10.30 20.04
N THR A 153 -3.63 10.30 18.72
CA THR A 153 -3.32 11.44 17.86
C THR A 153 -4.60 12.10 17.37
N ILE A 154 -4.66 13.42 17.42
CA ILE A 154 -5.78 14.20 16.88
C ILE A 154 -5.65 14.28 15.36
N LEU A 155 -6.70 13.89 14.63
CA LEU A 155 -6.78 14.09 13.18
C LEU A 155 -6.66 15.60 12.86
N PRO A 156 -5.75 16.02 11.97
CA PRO A 156 -5.67 17.39 11.51
C PRO A 156 -6.99 17.88 10.91
N ASP A 157 -7.27 19.18 11.05
CA ASP A 157 -8.52 19.76 10.59
C ASP A 157 -8.64 19.70 9.06
N LEU A 158 -9.49 18.79 8.56
CA LEU A 158 -9.75 18.62 7.13
C LEU A 158 -10.65 19.72 6.54
N ASP A 159 -11.03 20.74 7.33
CA ASP A 159 -11.63 21.98 6.86
C ASP A 159 -10.61 23.12 6.66
N ASP A 160 -9.42 23.04 7.27
CA ASP A 160 -8.36 24.03 7.05
C ASP A 160 -7.75 23.87 5.65
N LYS A 161 -8.12 24.79 4.76
CA LYS A 161 -7.65 24.81 3.38
C LYS A 161 -6.16 25.11 3.22
N ASN A 162 -5.53 25.67 4.25
CA ASN A 162 -4.09 25.96 4.28
C ASN A 162 -3.27 24.84 4.93
N LEU A 163 -3.92 23.83 5.51
CA LEU A 163 -3.28 22.66 6.10
C LEU A 163 -2.24 22.09 5.12
N GLN A 164 -1.00 21.97 5.57
CA GLN A 164 0.09 21.43 4.77
C GLN A 164 0.00 19.91 4.72
N LEU A 165 0.15 19.36 3.51
CA LEU A 165 0.20 17.94 3.22
C LEU A 165 1.46 17.60 2.44
N TYR A 166 1.89 16.35 2.58
CA TYR A 166 2.99 15.76 1.84
C TYR A 166 2.44 14.57 1.05
N ALA A 167 2.08 14.79 -0.21
CA ALA A 167 1.67 13.70 -1.09
C ALA A 167 2.91 12.98 -1.62
N PHE A 168 2.93 11.64 -1.56
CA PHE A 168 4.11 10.86 -1.91
C PHE A 168 3.82 9.63 -2.74
N THR A 169 4.83 9.17 -3.48
CA THR A 169 4.87 7.85 -4.12
C THR A 169 5.91 6.98 -3.45
N THR A 170 5.81 5.66 -3.63
CA THR A 170 6.73 4.68 -3.07
C THR A 170 7.44 3.87 -4.15
N ILE A 171 8.57 3.28 -3.78
CA ILE A 171 9.18 2.14 -4.46
C ILE A 171 9.22 0.98 -3.47
N GLY A 172 9.15 -0.25 -3.94
CA GLY A 172 9.14 -1.37 -3.02
C GLY A 172 9.20 -2.74 -3.63
N ILE A 173 8.99 -3.71 -2.76
CA ILE A 173 9.07 -5.13 -3.03
C ILE A 173 7.90 -5.82 -2.33
N PHE A 174 7.44 -6.91 -2.94
CA PHE A 174 6.37 -7.74 -2.43
C PHE A 174 6.80 -9.20 -2.44
N ASP A 175 6.44 -9.96 -1.42
CA ASP A 175 6.64 -11.40 -1.36
C ASP A 175 5.33 -12.08 -0.95
N ASP A 176 4.92 -13.11 -1.69
CA ASP A 176 3.66 -13.85 -1.49
C ASP A 176 3.81 -15.13 -0.64
N GLY A 177 4.91 -15.23 0.12
CA GLY A 177 5.28 -16.39 0.90
C GLY A 177 6.05 -17.45 0.12
N SER A 178 6.01 -17.39 -1.22
CA SER A 178 6.73 -18.32 -2.10
C SER A 178 7.76 -17.60 -2.99
N ASN A 179 7.37 -16.47 -3.56
CA ASN A 179 8.13 -15.72 -4.54
C ASN A 179 8.24 -14.26 -4.14
N THR A 180 9.34 -13.65 -4.54
CA THR A 180 9.64 -12.24 -4.31
C THR A 180 9.57 -11.46 -5.62
N TYR A 181 8.93 -10.29 -5.59
CA TYR A 181 8.71 -9.45 -6.77
C TYR A 181 9.04 -8.00 -6.45
N GLN A 182 9.96 -7.41 -7.23
CA GLN A 182 10.06 -5.96 -7.30
C GLN A 182 8.75 -5.36 -7.80
N LEU A 183 8.42 -4.16 -7.34
CA LEU A 183 7.27 -3.43 -7.82
C LEU A 183 7.67 -2.38 -8.85
N GLU A 184 6.82 -2.19 -9.86
CA GLU A 184 6.99 -1.11 -10.84
C GLU A 184 7.00 0.25 -10.13
N GLU A 185 7.96 1.10 -10.51
CA GLU A 185 8.23 2.37 -9.81
C GLU A 185 7.47 3.55 -10.42
N HIS A 186 7.09 3.45 -11.70
CA HIS A 186 6.70 4.61 -12.50
C HIS A 186 5.44 4.39 -13.33
N GLY A 187 4.75 5.50 -13.59
CA GLY A 187 3.62 5.55 -14.54
C GLY A 187 2.37 4.83 -14.05
N ARG A 188 1.59 4.32 -15.00
CA ARG A 188 0.30 3.66 -14.70
C ARG A 188 0.45 2.32 -14.01
N ASN A 189 1.65 1.72 -14.09
CA ASN A 189 1.93 0.40 -13.57
C ASN A 189 2.47 0.44 -12.13
N THR A 190 2.73 1.63 -11.55
CA THR A 190 3.32 1.76 -10.21
C THR A 190 2.67 0.80 -9.21
N GLY A 191 3.45 0.00 -8.50
CA GLY A 191 2.93 -0.96 -7.51
C GLY A 191 2.47 -2.31 -8.08
N TYR A 192 2.54 -2.54 -9.40
CA TYR A 192 2.38 -3.87 -10.00
C TYR A 192 3.67 -4.68 -9.88
N ARG A 193 3.56 -6.01 -9.89
CA ARG A 193 4.73 -6.90 -9.93
C ARG A 193 5.50 -6.65 -11.23
N LYS A 194 6.80 -6.40 -11.10
CA LYS A 194 7.70 -6.27 -12.24
C LYS A 194 7.95 -7.66 -12.83
N ILE A 195 7.60 -7.84 -14.10
CA ILE A 195 7.76 -9.11 -14.82
C ILE A 195 8.91 -8.93 -15.83
N SER A 196 10.02 -9.62 -15.60
CA SER A 196 11.22 -9.52 -16.45
C SER A 196 11.23 -10.52 -17.62
N ASN A 197 10.53 -11.64 -17.50
CA ASN A 197 10.52 -12.70 -18.52
C ASN A 197 9.10 -13.08 -18.93
N PHE A 198 8.60 -12.43 -19.98
CA PHE A 198 7.28 -12.70 -20.55
C PHE A 198 7.36 -13.87 -21.54
N ASN A 199 7.40 -15.10 -21.01
CA ASN A 199 7.58 -16.31 -21.80
C ASN A 199 6.25 -17.09 -22.02
N LYS A 200 6.27 -18.03 -22.98
CA LYS A 200 5.11 -18.83 -23.35
C LYS A 200 4.47 -19.59 -22.15
N PRO A 201 5.24 -20.26 -21.26
CA PRO A 201 4.70 -20.86 -20.04
C PRO A 201 3.93 -19.87 -19.14
N LEU A 202 4.51 -18.71 -18.85
CA LEU A 202 3.88 -17.68 -18.02
C LEU A 202 2.57 -17.17 -18.65
N ILE A 203 2.54 -16.99 -19.97
CA ILE A 203 1.33 -16.56 -20.68
C ILE A 203 0.22 -17.61 -20.56
N TYR A 204 0.53 -18.89 -20.72
CA TYR A 204 -0.47 -19.95 -20.54
C TYR A 204 -0.97 -20.03 -19.10
N ASP A 205 -0.07 -19.91 -18.13
CA ASP A 205 -0.44 -19.89 -16.72
C ASP A 205 -1.38 -18.71 -16.41
N LEU A 206 -1.06 -17.51 -16.90
CA LEU A 206 -1.90 -16.33 -16.75
C LEU A 206 -3.28 -16.52 -17.39
N ILE A 207 -3.35 -17.08 -18.60
CA ILE A 207 -4.63 -17.35 -19.28
C ILE A 207 -5.44 -18.37 -18.46
N SER A 208 -4.80 -19.46 -18.03
CA SER A 208 -5.45 -20.54 -17.29
C SER A 208 -6.00 -20.05 -15.95
N THR A 209 -5.15 -19.40 -15.14
CA THR A 209 -5.53 -18.88 -13.82
C THR A 209 -6.59 -17.79 -13.91
N SER A 210 -6.47 -16.86 -14.87
CA SER A 210 -7.48 -15.82 -15.09
C SER A 210 -8.82 -16.40 -15.55
N SER A 211 -8.80 -17.42 -16.44
CA SER A 211 -10.02 -18.07 -16.90
C SER A 211 -10.70 -18.85 -15.78
N ALA A 212 -9.92 -19.55 -14.95
CA ALA A 212 -10.44 -20.25 -13.77
C ALA A 212 -11.05 -19.28 -12.76
N TYR A 213 -10.38 -18.15 -12.49
CA TYR A 213 -10.92 -17.09 -11.63
C TYR A 213 -12.25 -16.56 -12.17
N LEU A 214 -12.32 -16.16 -13.44
CA LEU A 214 -13.55 -15.64 -14.06
C LEU A 214 -14.69 -16.67 -14.07
N ALA A 215 -14.37 -17.96 -14.27
CA ALA A 215 -15.36 -19.03 -14.19
C ALA A 215 -15.90 -19.19 -12.75
N GLY A 216 -15.06 -18.95 -11.74
CA GLY A 216 -15.42 -19.01 -10.33
C GLY A 216 -16.23 -17.81 -9.81
N GLU A 217 -16.36 -16.72 -10.58
CA GLU A 217 -17.20 -15.58 -10.20
C GLU A 217 -18.71 -15.91 -10.26
N VAL A 218 -19.10 -17.06 -10.84
CA VAL A 218 -20.47 -17.59 -10.74
C VAL A 218 -20.50 -18.71 -9.71
N ASN A 219 -21.22 -18.51 -8.62
CA ASN A 219 -21.35 -19.53 -7.57
C ASN A 219 -22.28 -20.69 -7.99
N GLU A 220 -22.35 -21.75 -7.19
CA GLU A 220 -23.19 -22.93 -7.47
C GLU A 220 -24.70 -22.61 -7.60
N ALA A 221 -25.15 -21.49 -7.02
CA ALA A 221 -26.53 -21.00 -7.14
C ALA A 221 -26.75 -20.13 -8.41
N GLY A 222 -25.74 -19.99 -9.27
CA GLY A 222 -25.80 -19.18 -10.50
C GLY A 222 -25.69 -17.68 -10.26
N GLN A 223 -25.30 -17.23 -9.06
CA GLN A 223 -25.14 -15.81 -8.75
C GLN A 223 -23.73 -15.34 -9.12
N PHE A 224 -23.67 -14.15 -9.73
CA PHE A 224 -22.42 -13.52 -10.11
C PHE A 224 -21.87 -12.63 -8.99
N THR A 225 -20.63 -12.88 -8.57
CA THR A 225 -19.85 -11.99 -7.74
C THR A 225 -19.35 -10.85 -8.63
N TYR A 226 -19.72 -9.61 -8.32
CA TYR A 226 -19.33 -8.45 -9.15
C TYR A 226 -17.88 -7.98 -8.89
N GLY A 227 -17.19 -8.67 -7.99
CA GLY A 227 -15.83 -8.39 -7.57
C GLY A 227 -15.73 -8.07 -6.07
N HIS A 228 -14.51 -8.20 -5.58
CA HIS A 228 -14.15 -7.92 -4.21
C HIS A 228 -13.73 -6.46 -4.05
N PHE A 229 -14.37 -5.76 -3.11
CA PHE A 229 -14.06 -4.37 -2.80
C PHE A 229 -13.25 -4.32 -1.51
N PRO A 230 -11.93 -4.00 -1.57
CA PRO A 230 -11.07 -4.02 -0.40
C PRO A 230 -11.62 -3.20 0.76
N CYS A 231 -12.29 -2.08 0.49
CA CYS A 231 -12.90 -1.21 1.49
C CYS A 231 -14.12 -1.79 2.23
N PHE A 232 -14.78 -2.81 1.67
CA PHE A 232 -15.92 -3.48 2.32
C PHE A 232 -15.55 -4.84 2.90
N GLY A 233 -14.34 -5.35 2.64
CA GLY A 233 -13.92 -6.66 3.15
C GLY A 233 -14.75 -7.81 2.56
N ARG A 234 -15.33 -7.58 1.38
CA ARG A 234 -16.15 -8.51 0.62
C ARG A 234 -16.12 -8.10 -0.85
#